data_AF-A0A2V9UTS6-F1
#
_entry.id   AF-A0A2V9UTS6-F1
#
_cell.length_a   1.000
_cell.length_b   1.000
_cell.length_c   1.000
_cell.angle_alpha   90.00
_cell.angle_beta   90.00
_cell.angle_gamma   90.00
#
_symmetry.space_group_name_H-M   'P 1'
#
loop_
_entity.id
_entity.type
_entity.pdbx_description
1 polymer ?
#
loop_
_entity_poly.entity_id
_entity_poly.type
_entity_poly.pdbx_seq_one_letter_code
_entity_poly.pdbx_strand_id
1 'polypeptide(L)'
;MKKRLAARIVTALAVLVLLIGSKQWKPTAFAAGPQASTAKATDKSNSSRGAGEDPNIKTDKQQAAKNDPANEPPAPPKKGGAKTRGFFDCWVTADNYTPWWIDIYVDGTYRGQVAPWGAGTVNAGAGSTTLYGRAVFDSGSVRNWGPRQFHCSSDGVFTWRLDR
;
A
#
# COMPACT_ATOMS: atom_id res chain seq x y z
N MET A 1 -35.39 -17.01 -77.44
CA MET A 1 -35.97 -16.00 -76.51
C MET A 1 -35.35 -16.16 -75.14
N LYS A 2 -34.92 -15.04 -74.56
CA LYS A 2 -34.18 -14.88 -73.30
C LYS A 2 -34.91 -15.54 -72.13
N LYS A 3 -34.21 -16.33 -71.31
CA LYS A 3 -34.20 -16.18 -69.83
C LYS A 3 -32.79 -16.53 -69.33
N ARG A 4 -32.22 -15.53 -68.65
CA ARG A 4 -30.85 -15.39 -68.14
C ARG A 4 -30.62 -16.37 -66.98
N LEU A 5 -29.50 -17.09 -66.98
CA LEU A 5 -28.30 -16.86 -66.15
C LEU A 5 -28.63 -16.78 -64.64
N ALA A 6 -27.94 -17.43 -63.71
CA ALA A 6 -26.69 -18.18 -63.71
C ALA A 6 -26.70 -19.00 -62.41
N ALA A 7 -26.18 -20.23 -62.40
CA ALA A 7 -24.85 -20.56 -61.85
C ALA A 7 -24.75 -20.43 -60.33
N ARG A 8 -24.10 -21.31 -59.57
CA ARG A 8 -23.36 -22.55 -59.81
C ARG A 8 -22.96 -23.02 -58.39
N ILE A 9 -22.94 -24.33 -58.17
CA ILE A 9 -21.85 -25.08 -57.48
C ILE A 9 -21.72 -24.79 -55.97
N VAL A 10 -22.27 -25.64 -55.09
CA VAL A 10 -21.65 -26.90 -54.58
C VAL A 10 -20.32 -26.64 -53.87
N THR A 11 -20.31 -26.73 -52.53
CA THR A 11 -19.32 -27.49 -51.72
C THR A 11 -19.64 -27.26 -50.24
N ALA A 12 -20.18 -28.27 -49.57
CA ALA A 12 -19.41 -29.20 -48.73
C ALA A 12 -19.01 -28.56 -47.39
N LEU A 13 -19.75 -28.92 -46.34
CA LEU A 13 -19.37 -28.75 -44.93
C LEU A 13 -17.98 -29.37 -44.74
N ALA A 14 -16.96 -28.53 -44.58
CA ALA A 14 -15.66 -28.92 -44.08
C ALA A 14 -15.46 -28.28 -42.70
N VAL A 15 -15.35 -29.14 -41.71
CA VAL A 15 -14.91 -28.89 -40.34
C VAL A 15 -13.63 -28.07 -40.35
N LEU A 16 -13.69 -26.80 -39.92
CA LEU A 16 -12.50 -26.00 -39.62
C LEU A 16 -12.83 -24.81 -38.71
N VAL A 17 -12.75 -24.99 -37.39
CA VAL A 17 -12.11 -24.03 -36.47
C VAL A 17 -11.56 -24.82 -35.28
N LEU A 18 -10.46 -25.53 -35.49
CA LEU A 18 -9.44 -25.72 -34.47
C LEU A 18 -8.56 -24.45 -34.48
N LEU A 19 -8.10 -24.03 -33.30
CA LEU A 19 -7.19 -22.91 -33.00
C LEU A 19 -7.87 -21.61 -32.53
N ILE A 20 -8.56 -21.68 -31.39
CA ILE A 20 -8.44 -20.59 -30.40
C ILE A 20 -7.48 -21.13 -29.34
N GLY A 21 -6.23 -20.67 -29.42
CA GLY A 21 -5.19 -21.07 -28.50
C GLY A 21 -5.62 -20.80 -27.07
N SER A 22 -5.62 -21.86 -26.26
CA SER A 22 -5.59 -21.76 -24.82
C SER A 22 -4.31 -21.02 -24.44
N LYS A 23 -4.39 -19.68 -24.33
CA LYS A 23 -3.39 -18.92 -23.59
C LYS A 23 -3.48 -19.43 -22.17
N GLN A 24 -2.60 -20.39 -21.84
CA GLN A 24 -2.30 -20.84 -20.49
C GLN A 24 -2.13 -19.58 -19.65
N TRP A 25 -3.15 -19.27 -18.86
CA TRP A 25 -3.02 -18.34 -17.76
C TRP A 25 -2.09 -19.07 -16.79
N LYS A 26 -0.80 -18.80 -16.88
CA LYS A 26 0.11 -19.14 -15.80
C LYS A 26 -0.25 -18.14 -14.70
N PRO A 27 -0.83 -18.54 -13.57
CA PRO A 27 -0.76 -17.69 -12.41
C PRO A 27 0.74 -17.48 -12.17
N THR A 28 1.21 -16.25 -12.35
CA THR A 28 2.46 -15.85 -11.73
C THR A 28 2.25 -16.07 -10.26
N ALA A 29 2.76 -17.19 -9.76
CA ALA A 29 3.03 -17.32 -8.34
C ALA A 29 3.87 -16.08 -8.00
N PHE A 30 3.26 -15.13 -7.29
CA PHE A 30 4.04 -14.15 -6.56
C PHE A 30 4.87 -15.00 -5.61
N ALA A 31 6.15 -15.18 -5.94
CA ALA A 31 7.08 -15.78 -5.02
C ALA A 31 6.94 -14.93 -3.76
N ALA A 32 6.43 -15.52 -2.68
CA ALA A 32 6.48 -14.91 -1.38
C ALA A 32 7.96 -14.61 -1.15
N GLY A 33 8.32 -13.33 -1.19
CA GLY A 33 9.68 -12.90 -0.87
C GLY A 33 10.06 -13.48 0.50
N PRO A 34 11.36 -13.71 0.75
CA PRO A 34 11.83 -14.40 1.93
C PRO A 34 11.16 -13.89 3.21
N GLN A 35 10.51 -14.81 3.92
CA GLN A 35 9.76 -14.60 5.14
C GLN A 35 10.70 -14.16 6.25
N ALA A 36 10.71 -12.86 6.54
CA ALA A 36 11.48 -12.31 7.63
C ALA A 36 10.58 -12.13 8.86
N SER A 37 10.81 -12.93 9.91
CA SER A 37 10.22 -12.74 11.24
C SER A 37 10.63 -11.40 11.87
N THR A 38 11.75 -10.84 11.40
CA THR A 38 12.22 -9.49 11.71
C THR A 38 12.68 -8.79 10.44
N ALA A 39 11.83 -7.98 9.83
CA ALA A 39 12.21 -7.17 8.66
C ALA A 39 12.23 -5.67 8.97
N LYS A 40 13.03 -4.93 8.20
CA LYS A 40 13.14 -3.47 8.29
C LYS A 40 13.07 -2.86 6.90
N ALA A 41 12.45 -1.69 6.80
CA ALA A 41 12.48 -0.88 5.59
C ALA A 41 12.49 0.60 5.93
N THR A 42 12.92 1.41 4.97
CA THR A 42 12.93 2.87 5.04
C THR A 42 12.26 3.43 3.81
N ASP A 43 11.37 4.41 3.98
CA ASP A 43 10.81 5.21 2.90
C ASP A 43 11.08 6.69 3.10
N LYS A 44 11.35 7.38 2.00
CA LYS A 44 11.45 8.84 1.94
C LYS A 44 10.08 9.43 1.67
N SER A 45 9.85 10.64 2.16
CA SER A 45 8.58 11.32 1.92
C SER A 45 8.47 11.79 0.47
N ASN A 46 7.26 11.75 -0.09
CA ASN A 46 6.91 12.42 -1.33
C ASN A 46 5.87 13.51 -1.05
N SER A 47 5.98 14.65 -1.72
CA SER A 47 5.13 15.83 -1.47
C SER A 47 4.16 16.07 -2.62
N SER A 48 2.93 16.48 -2.31
CA SER A 48 1.94 16.92 -3.30
C SER A 48 1.16 18.14 -2.82
N ARG A 49 0.57 18.87 -3.78
CA ARG A 49 -0.33 19.99 -3.53
C ARG A 49 -1.76 19.47 -3.57
N GLY A 50 -2.34 19.20 -2.40
CA GLY A 50 -3.74 18.83 -2.26
C GLY A 50 -3.97 17.69 -1.27
N ALA A 51 -4.84 17.95 -0.31
CA ALA A 51 -5.30 16.97 0.68
C ALA A 51 -6.59 16.24 0.27
N GLY A 52 -6.98 16.30 -1.01
CA GLY A 52 -8.17 15.64 -1.55
C GLY A 52 -8.15 14.11 -1.45
N GLU A 53 -9.10 13.44 -2.12
CA GLU A 53 -9.22 11.98 -2.11
C GLU A 53 -7.87 11.31 -2.43
N ASP A 54 -7.45 10.41 -1.53
CA ASP A 54 -6.21 9.66 -1.66
C ASP A 54 -6.56 8.18 -1.91
N PRO A 55 -6.17 7.59 -3.05
CA PRO A 55 -6.54 6.22 -3.39
C PRO A 55 -5.96 5.16 -2.44
N ASN A 56 -5.01 5.55 -1.57
CA ASN A 56 -4.44 4.67 -0.56
C ASN A 56 -5.22 4.69 0.76
N ILE A 57 -6.31 5.46 0.87
CA ILE A 57 -7.14 5.58 2.07
C ILE A 57 -8.55 5.08 1.78
N LYS A 58 -9.03 4.12 2.58
CA LYS A 58 -10.36 3.49 2.47
C LYS A 58 -11.30 3.92 3.59
N THR A 59 -10.76 4.29 4.75
CA THR A 59 -11.54 4.76 5.90
C THR A 59 -10.84 5.95 6.52
N ASP A 60 -11.51 7.10 6.45
CA ASP A 60 -11.00 8.35 6.99
C ASP A 60 -11.11 8.41 8.51
N LYS A 61 -10.18 9.16 9.11
CA LYS A 61 -10.12 9.41 10.56
C LYS A 61 -11.13 10.48 10.98
N GLN A 62 -11.68 10.37 12.19
CA GLN A 62 -12.63 11.35 12.73
C GLN A 62 -11.98 12.63 13.29
N GLN A 63 -10.68 12.67 13.63
CA GLN A 63 -9.94 13.94 13.84
C GLN A 63 -8.43 13.69 14.00
N ALA A 64 -7.60 14.37 13.19
CA ALA A 64 -6.13 14.34 13.30
C ALA A 64 -5.58 15.65 13.89
N ALA A 65 -4.50 15.56 14.68
CA ALA A 65 -3.66 16.72 14.95
C ALA A 65 -3.03 17.17 13.62
N LYS A 66 -3.16 18.47 13.29
CA LYS A 66 -2.62 19.05 12.05
C LYS A 66 -1.16 19.46 12.23
N ASN A 67 -0.42 19.46 11.13
CA ASN A 67 0.97 19.93 11.10
C ASN A 67 1.05 21.39 10.65
N ASP A 68 1.80 22.19 11.40
CA ASP A 68 2.21 23.53 11.00
C ASP A 68 3.68 23.50 10.53
N PRO A 69 3.96 23.70 9.23
CA PRO A 69 5.32 23.69 8.71
C PRO A 69 6.18 24.87 9.20
N ALA A 70 5.59 25.93 9.75
CA ALA A 70 6.32 27.04 10.36
C ALA A 70 6.80 26.73 11.78
N ASN A 71 6.24 25.71 12.43
CA ASN A 71 6.48 25.37 13.83
C ASN A 71 6.89 23.89 14.00
N GLU A 72 8.03 23.52 13.42
CA GLU A 72 8.61 22.17 13.52
C GLU A 72 9.15 21.88 14.94
N PRO A 73 8.67 20.85 15.66
CA PRO A 73 9.26 20.47 16.93
C PRO A 73 10.66 19.85 16.73
N PRO A 74 11.64 20.16 17.60
CA PRO A 74 12.99 19.60 17.52
C PRO A 74 12.99 18.10 17.85
N ALA A 75 14.01 17.38 17.36
CA ALA A 75 14.18 15.97 17.68
C ALA A 75 14.52 15.77 19.18
N PRO A 76 13.85 14.83 19.89
CA PRO A 76 14.18 14.51 21.26
C PRO A 76 15.50 13.73 21.35
N PRO A 77 16.24 13.79 22.47
CA PRO A 77 17.52 13.09 22.64
C PRO A 77 17.42 11.56 22.55
N LYS A 78 16.26 10.99 22.92
CA LYS A 78 15.96 9.57 22.81
C LYS A 78 14.52 9.38 22.34
N LYS A 79 14.33 8.43 21.45
CA LYS A 79 13.05 8.10 20.81
C LYS A 79 12.42 6.83 21.36
N GLY A 80 11.09 6.82 21.46
CA GLY A 80 10.26 5.64 21.74
C GLY A 80 9.79 5.50 23.19
N GLY A 81 8.62 4.87 23.38
CA GLY A 81 8.01 4.52 24.68
C GLY A 81 8.09 3.01 25.01
N ALA A 82 7.47 2.60 26.12
CA ALA A 82 7.41 1.20 26.55
C ALA A 82 6.67 0.30 25.53
N LYS A 83 7.14 -0.94 25.33
CA LYS A 83 6.59 -1.88 24.33
C LYS A 83 5.64 -2.88 24.99
N THR A 84 4.42 -3.03 24.47
CA THR A 84 3.44 -4.07 24.84
C THR A 84 3.01 -4.83 23.58
N ARG A 85 2.89 -6.18 23.59
CA ARG A 85 2.66 -7.02 22.39
C ARG A 85 1.56 -8.09 22.61
N GLY A 86 0.80 -8.43 21.56
CA GLY A 86 -0.15 -9.57 21.49
C GLY A 86 0.30 -10.68 20.51
N PHE A 87 -0.40 -11.83 20.45
CA PHE A 87 0.14 -13.15 20.03
C PHE A 87 -0.37 -13.72 18.68
N PHE A 88 -1.07 -12.97 17.80
CA PHE A 88 -1.54 -13.54 16.50
C PHE A 88 -1.42 -12.59 15.30
N ASP A 89 -0.50 -11.64 15.41
CA ASP A 89 -0.58 -10.37 14.70
C ASP A 89 0.80 -9.99 14.14
N CYS A 90 0.86 -9.38 12.96
CA CYS A 90 2.08 -8.74 12.50
C CYS A 90 2.21 -7.37 13.17
N TRP A 91 3.33 -7.14 13.84
CA TRP A 91 3.59 -5.91 14.56
C TRP A 91 4.48 -4.98 13.75
N VAL A 92 3.89 -3.91 13.21
CA VAL A 92 4.58 -2.90 12.42
C VAL A 92 4.93 -1.71 13.32
N THR A 93 6.21 -1.50 13.56
CA THR A 93 6.70 -0.29 14.22
C THR A 93 6.96 0.78 13.17
N ALA A 94 6.06 1.75 13.07
CA ALA A 94 6.25 2.96 12.27
C ALA A 94 7.14 3.94 13.06
N ASP A 95 8.35 4.12 12.56
CA ASP A 95 9.45 4.81 13.22
C ASP A 95 9.69 6.16 12.53
N ASN A 96 9.07 7.23 13.06
CA ASN A 96 9.02 8.54 12.43
C ASN A 96 10.30 9.38 12.62
N TYR A 97 11.14 9.51 11.60
CA TYR A 97 12.37 10.33 11.62
C TYR A 97 12.14 11.72 11.02
N THR A 98 10.94 12.25 11.21
CA THR A 98 10.52 13.54 10.68
C THR A 98 9.87 14.40 11.77
N PRO A 99 9.77 15.72 11.56
CA PRO A 99 9.10 16.63 12.50
C PRO A 99 7.57 16.63 12.37
N TRP A 100 6.99 15.69 11.61
CA TRP A 100 5.57 15.68 11.26
C TRP A 100 4.78 14.67 12.08
N TRP A 101 3.55 15.00 12.45
CA TRP A 101 2.53 14.01 12.81
C TRP A 101 2.15 13.24 11.55
N ILE A 102 2.28 11.92 11.60
CA ILE A 102 2.02 11.04 10.45
C ILE A 102 0.90 10.07 10.82
N ASP A 103 -0.20 10.11 10.07
CA ASP A 103 -1.24 9.10 10.12
C ASP A 103 -0.77 7.84 9.39
N ILE A 104 -0.90 6.69 10.04
CA ILE A 104 -0.49 5.38 9.54
C ILE A 104 -1.71 4.58 9.12
N TYR A 105 -1.65 4.05 7.91
CA TYR A 105 -2.67 3.21 7.31
C TYR A 105 -2.08 1.84 6.99
N VAL A 106 -2.89 0.82 7.25
CA VAL A 106 -2.62 -0.57 6.87
C VAL A 106 -3.77 -1.04 5.99
N ASP A 107 -3.44 -1.43 4.76
CA ASP A 107 -4.40 -1.81 3.72
C ASP A 107 -5.46 -0.73 3.44
N GLY A 108 -5.07 0.53 3.63
CA GLY A 108 -5.89 1.72 3.49
C GLY A 108 -6.81 2.01 4.69
N THR A 109 -6.73 1.22 5.76
CA THR A 109 -7.46 1.48 7.00
C THR A 109 -6.56 2.23 7.97
N TYR A 110 -7.04 3.34 8.54
CA TYR A 110 -6.33 4.08 9.58
C TYR A 110 -6.05 3.22 10.82
N ARG A 111 -4.81 3.21 11.30
CA ARG A 111 -4.38 2.42 12.49
C ARG A 111 -3.83 3.24 13.64
N GLY A 112 -3.47 4.49 13.41
CA GLY A 112 -2.92 5.36 14.44
C GLY A 112 -2.14 6.53 13.87
N GLN A 113 -1.79 7.48 14.74
CA GLN A 113 -0.96 8.63 14.40
C GLN A 113 0.35 8.52 15.18
N VAL A 114 1.48 8.74 14.51
CA VAL A 114 2.80 8.74 15.12
C VAL A 114 3.27 10.17 15.29
N ALA A 115 3.69 10.51 16.51
CA ALA A 115 4.20 11.83 16.86
C ALA A 115 5.50 12.16 16.10
N PRO A 116 5.81 13.45 15.91
CA PRO A 116 7.11 13.91 15.45
C PRO A 116 8.23 13.24 16.22
N TRP A 117 9.20 12.69 15.48
CA TRP A 117 10.35 11.99 16.06
C TRP A 117 9.99 10.82 17.00
N GLY A 118 8.75 10.34 16.95
CA GLY A 118 8.22 9.24 17.76
C GLY A 118 8.17 7.93 17.01
N ALA A 119 7.80 6.86 17.70
CA ALA A 119 7.51 5.58 17.09
C ALA A 119 6.20 5.04 17.65
N GLY A 120 5.37 4.45 16.79
CA GLY A 120 4.16 3.75 17.16
C GLY A 120 4.17 2.35 16.59
N THR A 121 3.66 1.38 17.34
CA THR A 121 3.46 0.02 16.84
C THR A 121 1.99 -0.17 16.52
N VAL A 122 1.70 -0.56 15.27
CA VAL A 122 0.37 -0.89 14.79
C VAL A 122 0.31 -2.37 14.40
N ASN A 123 -0.89 -2.92 14.43
CA ASN A 123 -1.15 -4.26 13.94
C ASN A 123 -1.42 -4.25 12.42
N ALA A 124 -0.81 -5.22 11.72
CA ALA A 124 -1.20 -5.64 10.38
C ALA A 124 -1.64 -7.11 10.38
N GLY A 125 -2.57 -7.46 9.50
CA GLY A 125 -2.91 -8.86 9.27
C GLY A 125 -1.71 -9.63 8.74
N ALA A 126 -1.58 -10.91 9.12
CA ALA A 126 -0.58 -11.79 8.52
C ALA A 126 -0.90 -11.98 7.02
N GLY A 127 0.15 -12.05 6.20
CA GLY A 127 0.05 -12.16 4.75
C GLY A 127 0.49 -10.90 4.01
N SER A 128 -0.01 -10.74 2.79
CA SER A 128 0.28 -9.56 1.96
C SER A 128 -0.47 -8.36 2.49
N THR A 129 0.25 -7.29 2.81
CA THR A 129 -0.33 -6.05 3.35
C THR A 129 0.38 -4.84 2.77
N THR A 130 -0.29 -3.69 2.80
CA THR A 130 0.21 -2.40 2.32
C THR A 130 0.28 -1.39 3.44
N LEU A 131 1.47 -0.81 3.66
CA LEU A 131 1.67 0.32 4.55
C LEU A 131 1.58 1.63 3.78
N TYR A 132 0.93 2.61 4.39
CA TYR A 132 0.88 3.97 3.87
C TYR A 132 0.90 4.99 5.01
N GLY A 133 1.63 6.07 4.81
CA GLY A 133 1.82 7.12 5.80
C GLY A 133 1.45 8.44 5.15
N ARG A 134 0.71 9.28 5.87
CA ARG A 134 0.25 10.57 5.37
C ARG A 134 0.33 11.64 6.44
N ALA A 135 0.90 12.78 6.08
CA ALA A 135 0.91 14.00 6.87
C ALA A 135 0.20 15.10 6.10
N VAL A 136 -0.87 15.65 6.67
CA VAL A 136 -1.59 16.81 6.13
C VAL A 136 -1.14 18.05 6.89
N PHE A 137 -0.83 19.11 6.14
CA PHE A 137 -0.39 20.39 6.69
C PHE A 137 -1.56 21.38 6.71
N ASP A 138 -1.47 22.40 7.57
CA ASP A 138 -2.50 23.45 7.67
C ASP A 138 -2.73 24.21 6.35
N SER A 139 -1.70 24.28 5.50
CA SER A 139 -1.78 24.82 4.15
C SER A 139 -2.53 23.93 3.16
N GLY A 140 -2.95 22.73 3.56
CA GLY A 140 -3.57 21.73 2.68
C GLY A 140 -2.57 20.97 1.80
N SER A 141 -1.26 21.24 1.91
CA SER A 141 -0.24 20.37 1.31
C SER A 141 -0.17 19.03 2.04
N VAL A 142 0.43 18.04 1.38
CA VAL A 142 0.53 16.68 1.91
C VAL A 142 1.95 16.15 1.71
N ARG A 143 2.41 15.35 2.69
CA ARG A 143 3.56 14.45 2.55
C ARG A 143 3.14 13.01 2.81
N ASN A 144 3.63 12.11 1.96
CA ASN A 144 3.27 10.70 1.99
C ASN A 144 4.50 9.79 2.03
N TRP A 145 4.32 8.61 2.61
CA TRP A 145 5.30 7.51 2.63
C TRP A 145 4.62 6.24 2.12
N GLY A 146 5.24 5.60 1.14
CA GLY A 146 4.63 4.47 0.43
C GLY A 146 3.69 4.91 -0.71
N PRO A 147 2.78 4.04 -1.18
CA PRO A 147 2.42 2.75 -0.58
C PRO A 147 3.56 1.72 -0.62
N ARG A 148 3.76 1.00 0.48
CA ARG A 148 4.73 -0.08 0.61
C ARG A 148 4.01 -1.41 0.78
N GLN A 149 4.10 -2.27 -0.22
CA GLN A 149 3.66 -3.65 -0.08
C GLN A 149 4.75 -4.48 0.59
N PHE A 150 4.35 -5.32 1.55
CA PHE A 150 5.22 -6.33 2.11
C PHE A 150 4.41 -7.55 2.58
N HIS A 151 5.08 -8.68 2.71
CA HIS A 151 4.49 -9.89 3.25
C HIS A 151 4.92 -10.07 4.71
N CYS A 152 3.96 -10.12 5.63
CA CYS A 152 4.25 -10.33 7.05
C CYS A 152 3.85 -11.72 7.52
N SER A 153 4.72 -12.35 8.30
CA SER A 153 4.41 -13.62 8.97
C SER A 153 3.48 -13.39 10.17
N SER A 154 2.75 -14.44 10.56
CA SER A 154 2.09 -14.48 11.88
C SER A 154 3.15 -14.31 12.97
N ASP A 155 2.88 -13.45 13.95
CA ASP A 155 3.82 -12.99 14.99
C ASP A 155 5.08 -12.28 14.48
N GLY A 156 5.10 -11.90 13.20
CA GLY A 156 6.19 -11.16 12.60
C GLY A 156 6.32 -9.77 13.22
N VAL A 157 7.56 -9.27 13.29
CA VAL A 157 7.85 -7.88 13.66
C VAL A 157 8.48 -7.17 12.47
N PHE A 158 7.91 -6.05 12.08
CA PHE A 158 8.42 -5.20 11.02
C PHE A 158 8.74 -3.81 11.57
N THR A 159 9.87 -3.24 11.19
CA THR A 159 10.18 -1.83 11.48
C THR A 159 10.16 -1.03 10.19
N TRP A 160 9.33 0.00 10.13
CA TRP A 160 9.19 0.89 9.00
C TRP A 160 9.66 2.29 9.37
N ARG A 161 10.82 2.68 8.87
CA ARG A 161 11.40 4.00 9.08
C ARG A 161 10.83 5.00 8.07
N LEU A 162 10.26 6.08 8.58
CA LEU A 162 9.71 7.18 7.80
C LEU A 162 10.73 8.33 7.82
N ASP A 163 11.41 8.54 6.71
CA ASP A 163 12.41 9.61 6.56
C ASP A 163 11.83 10.79 5.77
N ARG A 164 12.46 11.97 5.91
CA ARG A 164 12.15 13.14 5.08
C ARG A 164 12.26 12.83 3.60
#